data_AF-A0A923J039-F1
#
_entry.id   AF-A0A923J039-F1
#
_cell.length_a   1.000
_cell.length_b   1.000
_cell.length_c   1.000
_cell.angle_alpha   90.00
_cell.angle_beta   90.00
_cell.angle_gamma   90.00
#
_symmetry.space_group_name_H-M   'P 1'
#
loop_
_entity.id
_entity.type
_entity.pdbx_description
1 polymer ?
#
loop_
_entity_poly.entity_id
_entity_poly.type
_entity_poly.pdbx_seq_one_letter_code
_entity_poly.pdbx_strand_id
1 'polypeptide(L)' 'MTDPVEKLLERDEHRETMLRTLGSKLTTMWEVSDEYKDAWRAATGVGWARADLIKAGFVDPSKLPRRTSTRRRVNED' A
#
# COMPACT_ATOMS: atom_id res chain seq x y z
N MET A 1 -17.87 -22.22 -31.14
CA MET A 1 -17.14 -22.98 -30.12
C MET A 1 -15.93 -22.15 -29.75
N THR A 2 -15.89 -21.57 -28.54
CA THR A 2 -14.75 -20.76 -28.09
C THR A 2 -13.52 -21.64 -27.99
N ASP A 3 -12.43 -21.23 -28.64
CA ASP A 3 -11.18 -21.98 -28.70
C ASP A 3 -10.59 -22.11 -27.28
N PRO A 4 -10.14 -23.29 -26.86
CA PRO A 4 -9.49 -23.47 -25.55
C PRO A 4 -8.28 -22.55 -25.32
N VAL A 5 -7.58 -22.14 -26.38
CA VAL A 5 -6.47 -21.17 -26.31
C VAL A 5 -6.97 -19.76 -26.00
N GLU A 6 -8.10 -19.34 -26.61
CA GLU A 6 -8.73 -18.05 -26.37
C GLU A 6 -9.15 -17.88 -24.91
N LYS A 7 -9.73 -18.93 -24.31
CA LYS A 7 -10.07 -18.95 -22.87
C LYS A 7 -8.85 -18.86 -21.95
N LEU A 8 -7.72 -19.45 -22.35
CA LEU A 8 -6.48 -19.38 -21.58
C LEU A 8 -5.89 -17.97 -21.63
N LEU A 9 -5.93 -17.34 -22.79
CA LEU A 9 -5.47 -15.96 -22.98
C LEU A 9 -6.31 -14.98 -22.17
N GLU A 10 -7.64 -15.04 -22.26
CA GLU A 10 -8.56 -14.19 -21.48
C GLU A 10 -8.30 -14.32 -19.97
N ARG A 11 -8.06 -15.55 -19.49
CA ARG A 11 -7.77 -15.80 -18.07
C ARG A 11 -6.45 -15.17 -17.65
N ASP A 12 -5.44 -15.24 -18.48
CA ASP A 12 -4.11 -14.71 -18.17
C ASP A 12 -4.10 -13.18 -18.26
N GLU A 13 -4.82 -12.57 -19.22
CA GLU A 13 -5.06 -11.12 -19.29
C GLU A 13 -5.84 -10.59 -18.07
N HIS A 14 -6.85 -11.34 -17.63
CA HIS A 14 -7.61 -10.99 -16.43
C HIS A 14 -6.72 -11.03 -15.18
N ARG A 15 -5.86 -12.04 -15.05
CA ARG A 15 -4.88 -12.14 -13.95
C ARG A 15 -3.90 -10.97 -13.98
N GLU A 16 -3.40 -10.60 -15.16
CA GLU A 16 -2.48 -9.48 -15.29
C GLU A 16 -3.15 -8.16 -14.87
N THR A 17 -4.38 -7.93 -15.32
CA THR A 17 -5.17 -6.74 -14.95
C THR A 17 -5.40 -6.67 -13.44
N MET A 18 -5.71 -7.81 -12.81
CA MET A 18 -5.89 -7.90 -11.36
C MET A 18 -4.58 -7.61 -10.60
N LEU A 19 -3.44 -8.12 -11.08
CA LEU A 19 -2.13 -7.85 -10.49
C LEU A 19 -1.73 -6.38 -10.62
N ARG A 20 -1.95 -5.77 -11.79
CA ARG A 20 -1.71 -4.33 -12.01
C ARG A 20 -2.58 -3.48 -11.08
N THR A 21 -3.86 -3.83 -10.95
CA THR A 21 -4.80 -3.15 -10.04
C THR A 21 -4.36 -3.29 -8.58
N LEU A 22 -3.96 -4.49 -8.16
CA LEU A 22 -3.45 -4.73 -6.80
C LEU A 22 -2.17 -3.93 -6.53
N GLY A 23 -1.23 -3.91 -7.47
CA GLY A 23 0.01 -3.13 -7.37
C GLY A 23 -0.24 -1.62 -7.30
N SER A 24 -1.20 -1.12 -8.07
CA SER A 24 -1.64 0.28 -8.01
C SER A 24 -2.22 0.61 -6.64
N LYS A 25 -3.17 -0.19 -6.15
CA LYS A 25 -3.77 0.01 -4.81
C LYS A 25 -2.73 -0.08 -3.69
N LEU A 26 -1.76 -0.99 -3.81
CA LEU A 26 -0.65 -1.10 -2.86
C LEU A 26 0.20 0.18 -2.85
N THR A 27 0.48 0.75 -4.02
CA THR A 27 1.22 2.01 -4.15
C THR A 27 0.46 3.17 -3.50
N THR A 28 -0.84 3.32 -3.82
CA THR A 28 -1.71 4.33 -3.20
C THR A 28 -1.81 4.16 -1.69
N MET A 29 -1.93 2.92 -1.19
CA MET A 29 -1.95 2.66 0.26
C MET A 29 -0.68 3.17 0.93
N TRP A 30 0.48 3.05 0.28
CA TRP A 30 1.72 3.56 0.82
C TRP A 30 1.82 5.07 0.81
N GLU A 31 1.41 5.72 -0.28
CA GLU A 31 1.36 7.19 -0.37
C GLU A 31 0.48 7.78 0.74
N VAL A 32 -0.74 7.26 0.87
CA VAL A 32 -1.68 7.68 1.92
C VAL A 32 -1.14 7.40 3.34
N SER A 33 -0.42 6.28 3.53
CA SER A 33 0.22 5.95 4.82
C SER A 33 1.32 6.94 5.18
N ASP A 34 2.08 7.42 4.20
CA ASP A 34 3.14 8.41 4.42
C ASP A 34 2.56 9.81 4.66
N GLU A 35 1.56 10.22 3.88
CA GLU A 35 0.79 11.46 4.12
C GLU A 35 0.16 11.49 5.52
N TYR A 36 -0.41 10.37 5.97
CA TYR A 36 -0.97 10.26 7.31
C TYR A 36 0.07 10.45 8.41
N LYS A 37 1.27 9.86 8.25
CA LYS A 37 2.37 10.05 9.22
C LYS A 37 2.79 11.51 9.30
N ASP A 38 2.80 12.22 8.17
CA ASP A 38 3.16 13.64 8.14
C ASP A 38 2.08 14.50 8.79
N ALA A 39 0.80 14.23 8.52
CA ALA A 39 -0.32 14.88 9.21
C ALA A 39 -0.28 14.62 10.73
N TRP A 40 0.03 13.38 11.14
CA TRP A 40 0.21 13.04 12.55
C TRP A 40 1.36 13.85 13.19
N ARG A 41 2.52 13.92 12.52
CA ARG A 41 3.67 14.70 13.00
C ARG A 41 3.31 16.17 13.15
N ALA A 42 2.63 16.75 12.17
CA ALA A 42 2.15 18.12 12.23
C ALA A 42 1.22 18.33 13.43
N ALA A 43 0.23 17.45 13.65
CA ALA A 43 -0.68 17.54 14.80
C ALA A 43 0.09 17.49 16.13
N THR A 44 1.01 16.53 16.30
CA THR A 44 1.82 16.45 17.51
C THR A 44 2.80 17.62 17.67
N GLY A 45 3.30 18.18 16.58
CA GLY A 45 4.18 19.36 16.58
C GLY A 45 3.47 20.64 17.03
N VAL A 46 2.15 20.73 16.81
CA VAL A 46 1.30 21.84 17.30
C VAL A 46 0.90 21.64 18.78
N GLY A 47 1.28 20.53 19.41
CA GLY A 47 1.10 20.28 20.84
C GLY A 47 0.00 19.27 21.19
N TRP A 48 -0.60 18.59 20.21
CA TRP A 48 -1.53 17.50 20.50
C TRP A 48 -0.80 16.31 21.12
N ALA A 49 -1.27 15.87 22.29
CA ALA A 49 -0.73 14.68 22.94
C ALA A 49 -1.10 13.44 22.14
N ARG A 50 -0.14 12.51 22.02
CA ARG A 50 -0.36 11.22 21.32
C ARG A 50 -1.58 10.49 21.88
N ALA A 51 -1.74 10.47 23.20
CA ALA A 51 -2.85 9.79 23.87
C ALA A 51 -4.22 10.35 23.48
N ASP A 52 -4.33 11.68 23.33
CA ASP A 52 -5.60 12.33 22.95
C ASP A 52 -5.98 11.99 21.51
N LEU A 53 -5.00 11.94 20.60
CA LEU A 53 -5.23 11.51 19.22
C LEU A 53 -5.67 10.05 19.15
N ILE A 54 -5.02 9.14 19.90
CA ILE A 54 -5.44 7.74 19.97
C ILE A 54 -6.85 7.61 20.58
N LYS A 55 -7.16 8.37 21.64
CA LYS A 55 -8.47 8.40 22.27
C LYS A 55 -9.56 8.93 21.33
N ALA A 56 -9.21 9.88 20.46
CA ALA A 56 -10.09 10.39 19.41
C ALA A 56 -10.31 9.39 18.26
N GLY A 57 -9.64 8.23 18.29
CA GLY A 57 -9.81 7.15 17.31
C GLY A 57 -8.81 7.17 16.16
N PHE A 58 -7.81 8.04 16.19
CA PHE A 58 -6.74 8.03 15.20
C PHE A 58 -5.83 6.81 15.41
N VAL A 59 -5.39 6.20 14.30
CA VAL A 59 -4.52 5.03 14.33
C VAL A 59 -3.09 5.45 14.63
N ASP A 60 -2.45 4.79 15.59
CA ASP A 60 -1.04 5.01 15.87
C ASP A 60 -0.17 4.80 14.61
N PRO A 61 0.65 5.78 14.18
CA PRO A 61 1.46 5.66 12.96
C PRO A 61 2.48 4.51 12.98
N SER A 62 2.86 4.02 14.16
CA SER A 62 3.74 2.86 14.31
C SER A 62 3.04 1.53 13.99
N LYS A 63 1.70 1.50 14.05
CA LYS A 63 0.86 0.36 13.67
C LYS A 63 0.51 0.35 12.19
N LEU A 64 0.80 1.44 11.48
CA LEU A 64 0.62 1.46 10.04
C LEU A 64 1.62 0.52 9.36
N PRO A 65 1.20 -0.16 8.29
CA PRO A 65 2.10 -0.99 7.54
C PRO A 65 3.24 -0.13 6.99
N ARG A 66 4.44 -0.69 6.99
CA ARG A 66 5.65 -0.05 6.46
C ARG A 66 5.95 -0.68 5.11
N ARG A 67 6.48 0.11 4.17
CA ARG A 67 7.10 -0.44 2.97
C ARG A 67 8.23 -1.34 3.43
N THR A 68 8.02 -2.66 3.40
CA THR A 68 9.14 -3.60 3.46
C THR A 68 9.88 -3.40 2.16
N SER A 69 11.00 -2.67 2.21
CA SER A 69 11.91 -2.62 1.07
C SER A 69 12.41 -4.05 0.88
N THR A 70 11.77 -4.80 -0.02
CA THR A 70 12.46 -5.87 -0.72
C THR A 70 13.51 -5.16 -1.58
N ARG A 71 14.64 -4.81 -0.95
CA ARG A 71 15.88 -4.55 -1.67
C ARG A 71 16.23 -5.89 -2.31
N ARG A 72 15.64 -6.14 -3.48
CA ARG A 72 16.03 -7.22 -4.36
C ARG A 72 17.48 -6.90 -4.68
N ARG A 73 18.42 -7.55 -3.98
CA ARG A 73 19.82 -7.62 -4.40
C ARG A 73 19.74 -8.27 -5.78
N VAL A 74 19.72 -7.44 -6.81
CA VAL A 74 20.09 -7.89 -8.14
C VAL A 74 21.59 -8.11 -8.01
N ASN A 75 21.96 -9.33 -7.60
CA ASN A 75 23.30 -9.81 -7.85
C ASN A 75 23.25 -10.17 -9.33
N GLU A 76 23.84 -9.31 -10.14
CA GLU A 76 24.11 -9.55 -11.55
C GLU A 76 25.41 -10.38 -11.56
N ASP A 77 25.33 -11.59 -12.13
CA ASP A 77 26.46 -12.52 -12.35
C ASP A 77 27.36 -12.03 -13.50
#